data_AF-A0A3D5P883-F1
#
_entry.id   AF-A0A3D5P883-F1
#
_cell.length_a   1.000
_cell.length_b   1.000
_cell.length_c   1.000
_cell.angle_alpha   90.00
_cell.angle_beta   90.00
_cell.angle_gamma   90.00
#
_symmetry.space_group_name_H-M   'P 1'
#
loop_
_entity.id
_entity.type
_entity.pdbx_description
1 polymer ?
#
loop_
_entity_poly.entity_id
_entity_poly.type
_entity_poly.pdbx_seq_one_letter_code
_entity_poly.pdbx_strand_id
1 'polypeptide(L)'
;MKSFSESYKAAGVDVTAGYRAVELMKKHVERTRTPGVISGIGGFGGLFQPDTAGMKAPVLVSGTDGVGTKLKIAFLMGRHDTVG
;
A
#
# COMPACT_ATOMS: atom_id res chain seq x y z
N MET A 1 13.62 -12.76 -11.15
CA MET A 1 14.95 -12.46 -10.56
C MET A 1 14.73 -11.42 -9.47
N LYS A 2 15.07 -11.70 -8.20
CA LYS A 2 14.94 -10.68 -7.14
C LYS A 2 16.12 -9.73 -7.27
N SER A 3 15.83 -8.43 -7.49
CA SER A 3 16.89 -7.41 -7.57
C SER A 3 17.61 -7.32 -6.22
N PHE A 4 18.95 -7.31 -6.26
CA PHE A 4 19.80 -7.23 -5.08
C PHE A 4 21.10 -6.48 -5.40
N SER A 5 21.56 -5.65 -4.45
CA SER A 5 22.83 -4.92 -4.54
C SER A 5 23.38 -4.66 -3.13
N GLU A 6 24.61 -5.09 -2.90
CA GLU A 6 25.34 -4.84 -1.64
C GLU A 6 25.61 -3.35 -1.41
N SER A 7 26.03 -2.62 -2.46
CA SER A 7 26.32 -1.19 -2.35
C SER A 7 25.07 -0.35 -2.09
N TYR A 8 23.94 -0.74 -2.69
CA TYR A 8 22.67 -0.06 -2.48
C TYR A 8 22.10 -0.32 -1.08
N LYS A 9 22.26 -1.56 -0.60
CA LYS A 9 21.93 -1.91 0.78
C LYS A 9 22.83 -1.18 1.79
N ALA A 10 24.13 -1.09 1.54
CA ALA A 10 25.07 -0.34 2.37
C ALA A 10 24.74 1.16 2.41
N ALA A 11 24.15 1.71 1.34
CA ALA A 11 23.62 3.08 1.31
C ALA A 11 22.29 3.25 2.07
N GLY A 12 21.78 2.21 2.72
CA GLY A 12 20.55 2.24 3.52
C GLY A 12 19.29 1.77 2.80
N VAL A 13 19.38 1.28 1.55
CA VAL A 13 18.23 0.85 0.75
C VAL A 13 18.27 -0.64 0.46
N ASP A 14 17.56 -1.43 1.28
CA ASP A 14 17.41 -2.87 1.07
C ASP A 14 16.14 -3.19 0.26
N VAL A 15 16.32 -3.45 -1.05
CA VAL A 15 15.23 -3.83 -1.97
C VAL A 15 14.55 -5.14 -1.55
N THR A 16 15.30 -6.07 -0.96
CA THR A 16 14.78 -7.37 -0.53
C THR A 16 13.88 -7.25 0.70
N ALA A 17 14.16 -6.26 1.58
CA ALA A 17 13.27 -5.91 2.67
C ALA A 17 11.92 -5.37 2.15
N GLY A 18 11.95 -4.58 1.06
CA GLY A 18 10.74 -4.15 0.36
C GLY A 18 9.90 -5.32 -0.15
N TYR A 19 10.52 -6.30 -0.82
CA TYR A 19 9.81 -7.50 -1.28
C TYR A 19 9.22 -8.30 -0.11
N ARG A 20 9.97 -8.46 0.99
CA ARG A 20 9.47 -9.14 2.18
C ARG A 20 8.26 -8.42 2.78
N ALA A 21 8.28 -7.09 2.84
CA ALA A 21 7.15 -6.31 3.33
C ALA A 21 5.89 -6.54 2.48
N VAL A 22 6.02 -6.53 1.14
CA VAL A 22 4.92 -6.84 0.23
C VAL A 22 4.35 -8.23 0.50
N GLU A 23 5.20 -9.27 0.61
CA GLU A 23 4.74 -10.64 0.92
C GLU A 23 3.95 -10.73 2.23
N LEU A 24 4.42 -10.05 3.29
CA LEU A 24 3.74 -10.04 4.58
C LEU A 24 2.37 -9.34 4.51
N MET A 25 2.24 -8.29 3.70
CA MET A 25 0.99 -7.55 3.54
C MET A 25 -0.04 -8.24 2.65
N LYS A 26 0.36 -9.15 1.76
CA LYS A 26 -0.53 -9.78 0.75
C LYS A 26 -1.84 -10.30 1.33
N LYS A 27 -1.80 -11.06 2.43
CA LYS A 27 -3.01 -11.63 3.06
C LYS A 27 -3.98 -10.55 3.52
N HIS A 28 -3.47 -9.44 4.06
CA HIS A 28 -4.30 -8.36 4.58
C HIS A 28 -4.91 -7.53 3.45
N VAL A 29 -4.15 -7.28 2.39
CA VAL A 29 -4.63 -6.55 1.19
C VAL A 29 -5.66 -7.39 0.43
N GLU A 30 -5.42 -8.68 0.25
CA GLU A 30 -6.34 -9.56 -0.49
C GLU A 30 -7.73 -9.61 0.17
N ARG A 31 -7.81 -9.49 1.50
CA ARG A 31 -9.08 -9.44 2.23
C ARG A 31 -9.97 -8.25 1.84
N THR A 32 -9.40 -7.18 1.27
CA THR A 32 -10.16 -6.01 0.82
C THR A 32 -10.44 -6.01 -0.68
N ARG A 33 -10.18 -7.13 -1.37
CA ARG A 33 -10.44 -7.25 -2.80
C ARG A 33 -11.94 -7.12 -3.10
N THR A 34 -12.27 -6.33 -4.11
CA THR A 34 -13.65 -6.03 -4.52
C THR A 34 -13.76 -6.09 -6.05
N PRO A 35 -14.97 -6.26 -6.64
CA PRO A 35 -15.15 -6.14 -8.08
C PRO A 35 -14.57 -4.83 -8.62
N GLY A 36 -13.94 -4.90 -9.79
CA GLY A 36 -13.23 -3.78 -10.42
C GLY A 36 -11.71 -3.79 -10.17
N VAL A 37 -11.19 -4.48 -9.15
CA VAL A 37 -9.74 -4.63 -8.97
C VAL A 37 -9.15 -5.51 -10.08
N ILE A 38 -8.28 -4.93 -10.91
CA ILE A 38 -7.66 -5.62 -12.06
C ILE A 38 -6.28 -6.18 -11.70
N SER A 39 -5.52 -5.47 -10.88
CA SER A 39 -4.13 -5.84 -10.54
C SER A 39 -3.98 -6.38 -9.11
N GLY A 40 -2.79 -6.92 -8.81
CA GLY A 40 -2.33 -7.25 -7.47
C GLY A 40 -1.27 -6.27 -6.97
N ILE A 41 -0.75 -6.50 -5.76
CA ILE A 41 0.33 -5.68 -5.18
C ILE A 41 1.72 -6.13 -5.62
N GLY A 42 2.67 -5.19 -5.70
CA GLY A 42 4.07 -5.44 -6.08
C GLY A 42 4.47 -4.98 -7.48
N GLY A 43 3.50 -4.51 -8.29
CA GLY A 43 3.76 -3.77 -9.53
C GLY A 43 3.94 -2.26 -9.30
N PHE A 44 4.15 -1.50 -10.38
CA PHE A 44 4.33 -0.04 -10.32
C PHE A 44 3.07 0.70 -9.83
N GLY A 45 1.88 0.21 -10.17
CA GLY A 45 0.61 0.85 -9.80
C GLY A 45 -0.55 -0.14 -9.63
N GLY A 46 -1.52 0.25 -8.81
CA GLY A 46 -2.80 -0.43 -8.67
C GLY A 46 -3.76 -0.05 -9.80
N LEU A 47 -4.55 -1.01 -10.29
CA LEU A 47 -5.52 -0.79 -11.36
C LEU A 47 -6.92 -1.14 -10.87
N PHE A 48 -7.87 -0.23 -11.11
CA PHE A 48 -9.26 -0.38 -10.76
C PHE A 48 -10.17 0.09 -11.90
N GLN A 49 -11.08 -0.76 -12.36
CA GLN A 49 -12.13 -0.42 -13.29
C GLN A 49 -13.43 -0.19 -12.50
N PRO A 50 -13.87 1.07 -12.32
CA PRO A 50 -15.14 1.35 -11.69
C PRO A 50 -16.30 0.92 -12.60
N ASP A 51 -17.36 0.37 -12.00
CA ASP A 51 -18.65 0.27 -12.67
C ASP A 51 -19.37 1.61 -12.57
N THR A 52 -19.57 2.26 -13.72
CA THR A 52 -20.25 3.55 -13.83
C THR A 52 -21.59 3.44 -14.55
N ALA A 53 -22.13 2.22 -14.70
CA ALA A 53 -23.42 2.02 -15.32
C ALA A 53 -24.52 2.85 -14.62
N GLY A 54 -25.34 3.54 -15.40
CA GLY A 54 -26.41 4.40 -14.89
C GLY A 54 -25.98 5.81 -14.45
N MET A 55 -24.68 6.14 -14.47
CA MET A 55 -24.20 7.50 -14.18
C MET A 55 -24.13 8.34 -15.45
N LYS A 56 -24.79 9.52 -15.47
CA LYS A 56 -24.81 10.41 -16.64
C LYS A 56 -23.47 11.10 -16.90
N ALA A 57 -22.79 11.53 -15.83
CA ALA A 57 -21.52 12.25 -15.88
C ALA A 57 -20.76 12.01 -14.56
N PRO A 58 -20.14 10.83 -14.39
CA PRO A 58 -19.41 10.52 -13.16
C PRO A 58 -18.21 11.47 -12.99
N VAL A 59 -17.95 11.88 -11.74
CA VAL A 59 -16.82 12.72 -11.37
C VAL A 59 -15.98 11.97 -10.35
N LEU A 60 -14.67 11.93 -10.56
CA LEU A 60 -13.73 11.36 -9.59
C LEU A 60 -13.34 12.42 -8.56
N VAL A 61 -13.47 12.07 -7.30
CA VAL A 61 -13.00 12.89 -6.16
C VAL A 61 -11.88 12.12 -5.47
N SER A 62 -10.77 12.80 -5.24
CA SER A 62 -9.64 12.27 -4.47
C SER A 62 -9.27 13.22 -3.33
N GLY A 63 -8.66 12.66 -2.29
CA GLY A 63 -8.20 13.39 -1.12
C GLY A 63 -7.03 12.66 -0.48
N THR A 64 -6.25 13.38 0.31
CA THR A 64 -5.13 12.84 1.08
C THR A 64 -5.18 13.44 2.48
N ASP A 65 -4.87 12.65 3.49
CA ASP A 65 -4.85 13.07 4.89
C ASP A 65 -3.73 12.33 5.66
N GLY A 66 -3.28 12.94 6.74
CA GLY A 66 -2.23 12.42 7.61
C GLY A 66 -2.74 12.10 9.01
N VAL A 67 -2.21 11.03 9.61
CA VAL A 67 -2.53 10.64 11.00
C VAL A 67 -2.06 11.69 12.03
N GLY A 68 -1.05 12.48 11.67
CA GLY A 68 -0.53 13.57 12.50
C GLY A 68 0.18 13.08 13.77
N THR A 69 0.11 13.90 14.83
CA THR A 69 0.86 13.66 16.08
C THR A 69 0.42 12.43 16.86
N LYS A 70 -0.72 11.81 16.53
CA LYS A 70 -1.15 10.51 17.07
C LYS A 70 -0.09 9.42 16.86
N LEU A 71 0.73 9.50 15.81
CA LEU A 71 1.85 8.58 15.58
C LEU A 71 2.88 8.59 16.72
N LYS A 72 3.09 9.74 17.38
CA LYS A 72 4.00 9.81 18.55
C LYS A 72 3.53 8.91 19.68
N ILE A 73 2.22 8.85 19.92
CA ILE A 73 1.64 7.98 20.95
C ILE A 73 1.78 6.51 20.55
N ALA A 74 1.49 6.17 19.29
CA ALA A 74 1.67 4.81 18.78
C ALA A 74 3.12 4.30 18.96
N PHE A 75 4.11 5.16 18.73
CA PHE A 75 5.52 4.85 18.94
C PHE A 75 5.86 4.64 20.43
N LEU A 76 5.40 5.54 21.30
CA LEU A 76 5.61 5.42 22.75
C LEU A 76 4.97 4.15 23.33
N MET A 77 3.83 3.73 22.76
CA MET A 77 3.11 2.54 23.20
C MET A 77 3.60 1.24 22.52
N GLY A 78 4.43 1.33 21.49
CA GLY A 78 4.81 0.18 20.66
C GLY A 78 3.61 -0.50 19.98
N ARG A 79 2.53 0.24 19.70
CA ARG A 79 1.28 -0.28 19.15
C ARG A 79 0.91 0.43 17.85
N HIS A 80 0.91 -0.32 16.75
CA HIS A 80 0.79 0.23 15.39
C HIS A 80 -0.38 -0.37 14.58
N ASP A 81 -1.16 -1.26 15.18
CA ASP A 81 -2.22 -2.04 14.54
C ASP A 81 -3.53 -1.27 14.31
N THR A 82 -3.61 -0.02 14.80
CA THR A 82 -4.83 0.81 14.79
C THR A 82 -4.61 2.24 14.26
N VAL A 83 -3.43 2.52 13.70
CA VAL A 83 -3.10 3.85 13.13
C VAL A 83 -3.23 3.91 11.61
N GLY A 84 -3.43 2.75 10.96
CA GLY A 84 -3.74 2.65 9.54
C GLY A 84 -5.22 2.81 9.25
#